data_AF-A0A3M1GMB8-F1
#
_entry.id   AF-A0A3M1GMB8-F1
#
_cell.length_a   1.000
_cell.length_b   1.000
_cell.length_c   1.000
_cell.angle_alpha   90.00
_cell.angle_beta   90.00
_cell.angle_gamma   90.00
#
_symmetry.space_group_name_H-M   'P 1'
#
loop_
_entity.id
_entity.type
_entity.pdbx_description
1 polymer ?
#
loop_
_entity_poly.entity_id
_entity_poly.type
_entity_poly.pdbx_seq_one_letter_code
_entity_poly.pdbx_strand_id
1 'polypeptide(L)'
;MLILSFTVLAVSGLPQKYPDTGWGSTLIALMGGIESTRIIHHTAAIVLMVETVFHFLDVFYKVWVKRTPMTIMPGWQDVKDAWQAFMYNWGFADEPPKMGRYTFAEKAEYWALIWGTVIMIITGLMLWNPIATAVLLPGQLIPAAKAAHGGEALLAVLSILTWHVYHVHIKHFNK
;
A
#
# COMPACT_ATOMS: atom_id res chain seq x y z
N MET A 1 9.16 -4.64 -9.66
CA MET A 1 8.01 -4.34 -10.53
C MET A 1 6.93 -3.58 -9.75
N LEU A 2 7.01 -3.61 -8.43
CA LEU A 2 6.11 -3.00 -7.46
C LEU A 2 5.68 -1.56 -7.75
N ILE A 3 6.61 -0.63 -7.99
CA ILE A 3 6.24 0.77 -8.23
C ILE A 3 5.39 0.90 -9.51
N LEU A 4 5.75 0.16 -10.57
CA LEU A 4 5.03 0.20 -11.84
C LEU A 4 3.65 -0.43 -11.71
N SER A 5 3.56 -1.61 -11.08
CA SER A 5 2.27 -2.30 -10.86
C SER A 5 1.35 -1.47 -9.95
N PHE A 6 1.89 -0.88 -8.87
CA PHE A 6 1.18 0.04 -8.01
C PHE A 6 0.68 1.28 -8.76
N THR A 7 1.54 1.94 -9.55
CA THR A 7 1.15 3.12 -10.33
C THR A 7 0.05 2.79 -11.33
N VAL A 8 0.15 1.66 -12.05
CA VAL A 8 -0.91 1.24 -12.99
C VAL A 8 -2.21 0.95 -12.24
N LEU A 9 -2.16 0.29 -11.08
CA LEU A 9 -3.35 0.06 -10.24
C LEU A 9 -3.98 1.35 -9.76
N ALA A 10 -3.19 2.34 -9.34
CA ALA A 10 -3.69 3.64 -8.90
C ALA A 10 -4.33 4.42 -10.06
N VAL A 11 -3.65 4.50 -11.21
CA VAL A 11 -4.11 5.23 -12.40
C VAL A 11 -5.32 4.57 -13.05
N SER A 12 -5.44 3.24 -13.00
CA SER A 12 -6.62 2.53 -13.52
C SER A 12 -7.76 2.44 -12.49
N GLY A 13 -7.47 2.40 -11.20
CA GLY A 13 -8.45 2.19 -10.14
C GLY A 13 -9.14 3.46 -9.63
N LEU A 14 -8.38 4.54 -9.39
CA LEU A 14 -8.95 5.79 -8.88
C LEU A 14 -10.00 6.42 -9.81
N PRO A 15 -9.81 6.45 -11.15
CA PRO A 15 -10.84 6.94 -12.06
C PRO A 15 -12.14 6.14 -11.99
N GLN A 16 -12.05 4.81 -11.79
CA GLN A 16 -13.23 3.95 -11.64
C GLN A 16 -14.00 4.22 -10.33
N LYS A 17 -13.30 4.71 -9.29
CA LYS A 17 -13.93 5.13 -8.03
C LYS A 17 -14.64 6.49 -8.16
N TYR A 18 -14.09 7.39 -8.98
CA TYR A 18 -14.60 8.76 -9.18
C TYR A 18 -15.00 9.03 -10.63
N PRO A 19 -15.88 8.20 -11.25
CA PRO A 19 -16.18 8.31 -12.67
C PRO A 19 -16.93 9.59 -13.04
N ASP A 20 -17.70 10.15 -12.10
CA ASP A 20 -18.51 11.36 -12.30
C ASP A 20 -17.67 12.66 -12.28
N THR A 21 -16.37 12.55 -12.01
CA THR A 21 -15.45 13.69 -12.07
C THR A 21 -14.89 13.85 -13.49
N GLY A 22 -14.61 15.10 -13.88
CA GLY A 22 -14.03 15.38 -15.20
C GLY A 22 -12.69 14.68 -15.44
N TRP A 23 -11.84 14.58 -14.42
CA TRP A 23 -10.55 13.87 -14.54
C TRP A 23 -10.73 12.35 -14.58
N GLY A 24 -11.67 11.78 -13.82
CA GLY A 24 -11.93 10.34 -13.79
C GLY A 24 -12.47 9.84 -15.12
N SER A 25 -13.52 10.48 -15.64
CA SER A 25 -14.07 10.18 -16.96
C SER A 25 -13.05 10.36 -18.08
N THR A 26 -12.23 11.41 -18.03
CA THR A 26 -11.15 11.64 -19.03
C THR A 26 -10.11 10.52 -19.00
N LEU A 27 -9.62 10.12 -17.83
CA LEU A 27 -8.63 9.03 -17.73
C LEU A 27 -9.21 7.69 -18.21
N ILE A 28 -10.47 7.39 -17.89
CA ILE A 28 -11.16 6.21 -18.41
C ILE A 28 -11.22 6.25 -19.95
N ALA A 29 -11.56 7.40 -20.54
CA ALA A 29 -11.60 7.56 -21.98
C ALA A 29 -10.22 7.38 -22.63
N LEU A 30 -9.17 7.96 -22.04
CA LEU A 30 -7.78 7.83 -22.51
C LEU A 30 -7.27 6.38 -22.47
N MET A 31 -7.74 5.58 -21.51
CA MET A 31 -7.44 4.15 -21.43
C MET A 31 -8.27 3.28 -22.38
N GLY A 32 -9.13 3.87 -23.23
CA GLY A 32 -9.96 3.14 -24.19
C GLY A 32 -11.35 2.75 -23.66
N GLY A 33 -11.83 3.42 -22.61
CA GLY A 33 -13.14 3.19 -21.99
C GLY A 33 -13.09 2.30 -20.75
N ILE A 34 -14.26 2.11 -20.12
CA ILE A 34 -14.36 1.44 -18.81
C ILE A 34 -13.93 -0.03 -18.87
N GLU A 35 -14.21 -0.73 -19.97
CA GLU A 35 -13.87 -2.14 -20.11
C GLU A 35 -12.35 -2.34 -20.20
N SER A 36 -11.69 -1.57 -21.07
CA SER A 36 -10.23 -1.56 -21.17
C SER A 36 -9.59 -1.18 -19.83
N THR A 37 -10.11 -0.14 -19.16
CA THR A 37 -9.62 0.29 -17.84
C THR A 37 -9.68 -0.83 -16.80
N ARG A 38 -10.77 -1.62 -16.77
CA ARG A 38 -10.91 -2.79 -15.88
C ARG A 38 -9.91 -3.89 -16.22
N ILE A 39 -9.72 -4.20 -17.50
CA ILE A 39 -8.76 -5.22 -17.94
C ILE A 39 -7.33 -4.82 -17.53
N ILE A 40 -6.95 -3.55 -17.73
CA ILE A 40 -5.66 -3.01 -17.30
C ILE A 40 -5.51 -3.17 -15.78
N HIS A 41 -6.53 -2.78 -15.01
CA HIS A 41 -6.53 -2.89 -13.55
C HIS A 41 -6.36 -4.34 -13.08
N HIS A 42 -7.15 -5.27 -13.61
CA HIS A 42 -7.08 -6.70 -13.27
C HIS A 42 -5.74 -7.32 -13.65
N THR A 43 -5.19 -6.95 -14.81
CA THR A 43 -3.86 -7.44 -15.25
C THR A 43 -2.77 -6.96 -14.29
N ALA A 44 -2.77 -5.68 -13.92
CA ALA A 44 -1.83 -5.14 -12.95
C ALA A 44 -2.02 -5.76 -11.56
N ALA A 45 -3.25 -6.08 -11.17
CA ALA A 45 -3.56 -6.76 -9.91
C ALA A 45 -2.97 -8.18 -9.88
N ILE A 46 -3.07 -8.94 -10.98
CA ILE A 46 -2.45 -10.26 -11.09
C ILE A 46 -0.93 -10.15 -10.93
N VAL A 47 -0.29 -9.19 -11.62
CA VAL A 47 1.16 -8.98 -11.51
C VAL A 47 1.55 -8.67 -10.06
N LEU A 48 0.82 -7.78 -9.38
CA LEU A 48 1.09 -7.44 -7.98
C LEU A 48 0.86 -8.64 -7.04
N MET A 49 -0.19 -9.45 -7.27
CA MET A 49 -0.45 -10.66 -6.49
C MET A 49 0.70 -11.67 -6.62
N VAL A 50 1.21 -11.87 -7.84
CA VAL A 50 2.37 -12.76 -8.08
C VAL A 50 3.64 -12.22 -7.40
N GLU A 51 3.91 -10.91 -7.51
CA GLU A 51 5.05 -10.27 -6.84
C GLU A 51 4.95 -10.39 -5.32
N THR A 52 3.74 -10.26 -4.77
CA THR A 52 3.45 -10.43 -3.34
C THR A 52 3.74 -11.85 -2.89
N VAL A 53 3.26 -12.87 -3.62
CA VAL A 53 3.53 -14.28 -3.32
C VAL A 53 5.04 -14.56 -3.38
N PHE A 54 5.73 -14.08 -4.40
CA PHE A 54 7.18 -14.23 -4.52
C PHE A 54 7.91 -13.60 -3.33
N HIS A 55 7.51 -12.39 -2.93
CA HIS A 55 8.08 -11.70 -1.77
C HIS A 55 7.87 -12.49 -0.47
N PHE A 56 6.67 -13.02 -0.23
CA PHE A 56 6.41 -13.86 0.95
C PHE A 56 7.24 -15.14 0.96
N LEU A 57 7.40 -15.80 -0.20
CA LEU A 57 8.24 -17.00 -0.32
C LEU A 57 9.72 -16.69 -0.07
N ASP A 58 10.24 -15.57 -0.57
CA ASP A 58 11.62 -15.14 -0.33
C ASP A 58 11.86 -14.78 1.14
N VAL A 59 10.94 -14.05 1.77
CA VAL A 59 11.00 -13.75 3.21
C VAL A 59 10.94 -15.05 4.01
N PHE A 60 10.02 -15.97 3.68
CA PHE A 60 9.92 -17.27 4.34
C PHE A 60 11.23 -18.05 4.23
N TYR A 61 11.81 -18.14 3.03
CA TYR A 61 13.08 -18.81 2.80
C TYR A 61 14.23 -18.18 3.62
N LYS A 62 14.33 -16.84 3.63
CA LYS A 62 15.35 -16.12 4.40
C LYS A 62 15.22 -16.37 5.91
N VAL A 63 14.00 -16.39 6.43
CA VAL A 63 13.74 -16.57 7.87
C VAL A 63 13.90 -18.03 8.29
N TRP A 64 13.29 -18.96 7.58
CA TRP A 64 13.23 -20.37 8.00
C TRP A 64 14.46 -21.18 7.59
N VAL A 65 14.95 -20.98 6.36
CA VAL A 65 16.09 -21.73 5.83
C VAL A 65 17.40 -21.02 6.15
N LYS A 66 17.53 -19.74 5.80
CA LYS A 66 18.78 -18.99 6.04
C LYS A 66 18.92 -18.44 7.47
N ARG A 67 17.88 -18.57 8.31
CA ARG A 67 17.86 -18.06 9.69
C ARG A 67 18.25 -16.58 9.79
N THR A 68 17.90 -15.80 8.77
CA THR A 68 18.15 -14.36 8.74
C THR A 68 17.27 -13.68 9.79
N PRO A 69 17.84 -12.83 10.66
CA PRO A 69 17.05 -12.14 11.69
C PRO A 69 16.03 -11.18 11.06
N MET A 70 14.81 -11.18 11.59
CA MET A 70 13.71 -10.31 11.11
C MET A 70 13.83 -8.88 11.66
N THR A 71 14.88 -8.16 11.25
CA THR A 71 15.15 -6.78 11.75
C THR A 71 14.12 -5.75 11.31
N ILE A 72 13.24 -6.07 10.35
CA ILE A 72 12.14 -5.22 9.88
C ILE A 72 10.88 -5.33 10.76
N MET A 73 10.90 -6.19 11.79
CA MET A 73 9.79 -6.29 12.74
C MET A 73 9.69 -5.01 13.57
N PRO A 74 8.49 -4.42 13.71
CA PRO A 74 8.26 -3.30 14.61
C PRO A 74 8.38 -3.80 16.05
N GLY A 75 8.96 -2.98 16.91
CA GLY A 75 9.11 -3.27 18.33
C GLY A 75 8.89 -2.01 19.17
N TRP A 76 8.99 -2.19 20.49
CA TRP A 76 8.76 -1.09 21.43
C TRP A 76 9.77 0.07 21.28
N GLN A 77 10.98 -0.23 20.78
CA GLN A 77 11.96 0.80 20.48
C GLN A 77 11.49 1.75 19.37
N ASP A 78 10.77 1.24 18.37
CA ASP A 78 10.27 2.08 17.26
C ASP A 78 9.27 3.12 17.75
N VAL A 79 8.48 2.80 18.78
CA VAL A 79 7.55 3.75 19.43
C VAL A 79 8.32 4.85 20.16
N LYS A 80 9.39 4.48 20.89
CA LYS A 80 10.27 5.45 21.56
C LYS A 80 10.98 6.35 20.55
N ASP A 81 11.49 5.77 19.47
CA ASP A 81 12.17 6.50 18.40
C ASP A 81 11.20 7.45 17.68
N ALA A 82 9.96 7.01 17.42
CA ALA A 82 8.92 7.87 16.85
C ALA A 82 8.57 9.04 17.78
N TRP A 83 8.45 8.79 19.08
CA TRP A 83 8.20 9.84 20.07
C TRP A 83 9.35 10.84 20.17
N GLN A 84 10.59 10.36 20.21
CA GLN A 84 11.77 11.23 20.22
C GLN A 84 11.87 12.04 18.92
N ALA A 85 11.60 11.42 17.76
CA ALA A 85 11.56 12.14 16.47
C ALA A 85 10.51 13.26 16.49
N PHE A 86 9.33 12.99 17.06
CA PHE A 86 8.29 14.00 17.23
C PHE A 86 8.77 15.16 18.10
N MET A 87 9.32 14.86 19.29
CA MET A 87 9.84 15.88 20.21
C MET A 87 10.98 16.70 19.58
N TYR A 88 11.90 16.04 18.86
CA TYR A 88 12.98 16.70 18.12
C TYR A 88 12.46 17.66 17.06
N ASN A 89 11.51 17.21 16.22
CA ASN A 89 10.91 18.05 15.19
C ASN A 89 10.14 19.26 15.75
N TRP A 90 9.67 19.17 16.98
CA TRP A 90 8.99 20.26 17.69
C TRP A 90 9.94 21.14 18.52
N GLY A 91 11.25 20.85 18.49
CA GLY A 91 12.28 21.59 19.21
C GLY A 91 12.39 21.28 20.71
N PHE A 92 11.75 20.21 21.19
CA PHE A 92 11.79 19.79 22.60
C PHE A 92 12.87 18.75 22.91
N ALA A 93 13.62 18.28 21.90
CA ALA A 93 14.77 17.42 22.09
C ALA A 93 15.96 17.97 21.29
N ASP A 94 17.16 17.88 21.86
CA ASP A 94 18.37 18.43 21.26
C ASP A 94 18.94 17.55 20.13
N GLU A 95 18.71 16.23 20.21
CA GLU A 95 19.22 15.25 19.25
C GLU A 95 18.09 14.38 18.66
N PRO A 96 18.18 14.03 17.35
CA PRO A 96 17.27 13.08 16.73
C PRO A 96 17.50 11.65 17.27
N PRO A 97 16.51 10.75 17.15
CA PRO A 97 16.67 9.36 17.60
C PRO A 97 17.75 8.61 16.82
N LYS A 98 18.57 7.84 17.55
CA LYS A 98 19.61 6.98 16.98
C LYS A 98 19.01 5.61 16.67
N MET A 99 18.59 5.45 15.43
CA MET A 99 17.90 4.24 14.96
C MET A 99 18.88 3.20 14.39
N GLY A 100 18.44 1.94 14.37
CA GLY A 100 19.21 0.83 13.82
C GLY A 100 19.22 0.78 12.29
N ARG A 101 19.43 -0.41 11.73
CA ARG A 101 19.45 -0.64 10.26
C ARG A 101 18.21 -0.10 9.54
N TYR A 102 17.04 -0.24 10.15
CA TYR A 102 15.78 0.30 9.66
C TYR A 102 15.22 1.24 10.72
N THR A 103 14.83 2.42 10.27
CA THR A 103 14.13 3.44 11.06
C THR A 103 12.69 3.02 11.36
N PHE A 104 12.07 3.65 12.36
CA PHE A 104 10.64 3.41 12.64
C PHE A 104 9.77 3.72 11.42
N ALA A 105 10.14 4.74 10.64
CA ALA A 105 9.42 5.17 9.44
C ALA A 105 9.47 4.11 8.33
N GLU A 106 10.66 3.57 8.03
CA GLU A 106 10.82 2.51 7.03
C GLU A 106 10.08 1.23 7.43
N LYS A 107 10.11 0.87 8.71
CA LYS A 107 9.32 -0.28 9.21
C LYS A 107 7.82 -0.01 9.07
N ALA A 108 7.34 1.18 9.47
CA ALA A 108 5.94 1.54 9.35
C ALA A 108 5.48 1.49 7.88
N GLU A 109 6.26 2.02 6.94
CA GLU A 109 5.98 1.94 5.50
C GLU A 109 5.91 0.50 4.99
N TYR A 110 6.89 -0.32 5.36
CA TYR A 110 6.93 -1.73 4.95
C TYR A 110 5.71 -2.50 5.45
N TRP A 111 5.30 -2.29 6.71
CA TRP A 111 4.14 -2.96 7.28
C TRP A 111 2.81 -2.41 6.78
N ALA A 112 2.71 -1.10 6.57
CA ALA A 112 1.56 -0.50 5.91
C ALA A 112 1.37 -1.09 4.50
N LEU A 113 2.45 -1.26 3.74
CA LEU A 113 2.41 -1.90 2.43
C LEU A 113 1.93 -3.36 2.50
N ILE A 114 2.43 -4.17 3.45
CA ILE A 114 1.98 -5.55 3.64
C ILE A 114 0.48 -5.61 3.94
N TRP A 115 0.04 -4.88 4.96
CA TRP A 115 -1.37 -4.90 5.39
C TRP A 115 -2.30 -4.33 4.33
N GLY A 116 -1.93 -3.21 3.72
CA GLY A 116 -2.66 -2.61 2.62
C GLY A 116 -2.78 -3.58 1.45
N THR A 117 -1.70 -4.27 1.06
CA THR A 117 -1.74 -5.26 -0.03
C THR A 117 -2.67 -6.42 0.30
N VAL A 118 -2.66 -6.94 1.53
CA VAL A 118 -3.58 -8.00 1.96
C VAL A 118 -5.04 -7.55 1.86
N ILE A 119 -5.36 -6.36 2.39
CA ILE A 119 -6.72 -5.79 2.31
C ILE A 119 -7.13 -5.60 0.85
N MET A 120 -6.26 -5.03 0.01
CA MET A 120 -6.51 -4.77 -1.40
C MET A 120 -6.75 -6.06 -2.18
N ILE A 121 -5.99 -7.13 -1.93
CA ILE A 121 -6.19 -8.43 -2.59
C ILE A 121 -7.53 -9.04 -2.18
N ILE A 122 -7.81 -9.14 -0.88
CA ILE A 122 -9.05 -9.76 -0.38
C ILE A 122 -10.27 -9.01 -0.91
N THR A 123 -10.32 -7.70 -0.71
CA THR A 123 -11.44 -6.87 -1.14
C THR A 123 -11.55 -6.80 -2.67
N GLY A 124 -10.41 -6.80 -3.38
CA GLY A 124 -10.37 -6.82 -4.85
C GLY A 124 -10.95 -8.12 -5.41
N LEU A 125 -10.59 -9.27 -4.85
CA LEU A 125 -11.15 -10.57 -5.25
C LEU A 125 -12.66 -10.66 -4.98
N MET A 126 -13.13 -10.07 -3.86
CA MET A 126 -14.57 -9.99 -3.57
C MET A 126 -15.32 -9.17 -4.61
N LEU A 127 -14.73 -8.05 -5.06
CA LEU A 127 -15.31 -7.17 -6.08
C LEU A 127 -15.16 -7.72 -7.50
N TRP A 128 -14.14 -8.53 -7.76
CA TRP A 128 -13.95 -9.21 -9.03
C TRP A 128 -15.08 -10.23 -9.25
N ASN A 129 -15.45 -11.01 -8.22
CA ASN A 129 -16.56 -11.95 -8.30
C ASN A 129 -17.55 -11.77 -7.12
N PRO A 130 -18.46 -10.78 -7.20
CA PRO A 130 -19.40 -10.50 -6.12
C PRO A 130 -20.45 -11.62 -5.96
N ILE A 131 -20.75 -12.36 -7.03
CA ILE A 131 -21.69 -13.50 -6.97
C ILE A 131 -21.10 -14.61 -6.12
N ALA A 132 -19.86 -15.04 -6.41
CA ALA A 132 -19.17 -16.04 -5.60
C ALA A 132 -19.01 -15.57 -4.15
N THR A 133 -18.74 -14.28 -3.95
CA THR A 133 -18.67 -13.68 -2.60
C THR A 133 -19.99 -13.82 -1.85
N ALA A 134 -21.13 -13.48 -2.47
CA ALA A 134 -22.45 -13.57 -1.83
C ALA A 134 -22.91 -15.02 -1.55
N VAL A 135 -22.38 -16.00 -2.30
CA VAL A 135 -22.64 -17.43 -2.04
C VAL A 135 -21.91 -17.90 -0.77
N LEU A 136 -20.69 -17.40 -0.53
CA LEU A 136 -19.84 -17.84 0.58
C LEU A 136 -19.97 -16.97 1.83
N LEU A 137 -20.32 -15.70 1.66
CA LEU A 137 -20.27 -14.67 2.69
C LEU A 137 -21.54 -13.80 2.67
N PRO A 138 -21.89 -13.14 3.78
CA PRO A 138 -23.03 -12.24 3.83
C PRO A 138 -22.92 -11.10 2.79
N GLY A 139 -24.03 -10.80 2.11
CA GLY A 139 -24.06 -9.81 1.02
C GLY A 139 -23.61 -8.40 1.42
N GLN A 140 -23.75 -8.00 2.69
CA GLN A 140 -23.25 -6.71 3.19
C GLN A 140 -21.72 -6.56 3.08
N LEU A 141 -20.98 -7.66 2.93
CA LEU A 141 -19.53 -7.61 2.78
C LEU A 141 -19.10 -7.08 1.40
N ILE A 142 -19.95 -7.11 0.38
CA ILE A 142 -19.64 -6.55 -0.95
C ILE A 142 -19.54 -5.01 -0.90
N PRO A 143 -20.54 -4.25 -0.41
CA PRO A 143 -20.40 -2.81 -0.26
C PRO A 143 -19.33 -2.43 0.77
N ALA A 144 -19.13 -3.23 1.83
CA ALA A 144 -18.03 -3.03 2.76
C ALA A 144 -16.66 -3.19 2.06
N ALA A 145 -16.48 -4.22 1.22
CA ALA A 145 -15.28 -4.39 0.41
C ALA A 145 -15.09 -3.24 -0.57
N LYS A 146 -16.15 -2.75 -1.22
CA LYS A 146 -16.07 -1.57 -2.10
C LYS A 146 -15.57 -0.33 -1.34
N ALA A 147 -16.11 -0.08 -0.16
CA ALA A 147 -15.68 1.03 0.69
C ALA A 147 -14.23 0.87 1.15
N ALA A 148 -13.86 -0.31 1.65
CA ALA A 148 -12.52 -0.62 2.14
C ALA A 148 -11.48 -0.56 1.01
N HIS A 149 -11.72 -1.23 -0.13
CA HIS A 149 -10.82 -1.24 -1.28
C HIS A 149 -10.58 0.18 -1.82
N GLY A 150 -11.65 0.95 -2.01
CA GLY A 150 -11.54 2.31 -2.49
C GLY A 150 -10.89 3.24 -1.47
N GLY A 151 -11.14 3.06 -0.19
CA GLY A 151 -10.52 3.82 0.90
C GLY A 151 -9.03 3.54 1.01
N GLU A 152 -8.64 2.27 1.04
CA GLU A 152 -7.27 1.81 1.12
C GLU A 152 -6.46 2.23 -0.11
N ALA A 153 -7.03 2.18 -1.32
CA ALA A 153 -6.40 2.70 -2.53
C ALA A 153 -6.03 4.19 -2.40
N LEU A 154 -6.93 5.00 -1.84
CA LEU A 154 -6.68 6.43 -1.61
C LEU A 154 -5.62 6.64 -0.54
N LEU A 155 -5.71 5.91 0.58
CA LEU A 155 -4.72 5.97 1.66
C LEU A 155 -3.33 5.57 1.16
N ALA A 156 -3.22 4.50 0.37
CA ALA A 156 -1.95 4.04 -0.18
C ALA A 156 -1.33 5.08 -1.13
N VAL A 157 -2.12 5.66 -2.04
CA VAL A 157 -1.63 6.72 -2.95
C VAL A 157 -1.18 7.95 -2.17
N LEU A 158 -1.98 8.41 -1.20
CA LEU A 158 -1.62 9.56 -0.37
C LEU A 158 -0.38 9.28 0.49
N SER A 159 -0.27 8.08 1.07
CA SER A 159 0.89 7.66 1.84
C SER A 159 2.16 7.68 0.99
N ILE A 160 2.11 7.18 -0.26
CA ILE A 160 3.27 7.25 -1.16
C ILE A 160 3.61 8.71 -1.49
N LEU A 161 2.64 9.52 -1.89
CA LEU A 161 2.88 10.90 -2.33
C LEU A 161 3.33 11.84 -1.20
N THR A 162 2.85 11.62 0.03
CA THR A 162 3.13 12.52 1.16
C THR A 162 4.23 11.97 2.04
N TRP A 163 4.06 10.78 2.58
CA TRP A 163 4.96 10.20 3.56
C TRP A 163 6.22 9.62 2.91
N HIS A 164 6.07 8.70 1.96
CA HIS A 164 7.20 8.01 1.33
C HIS A 164 8.10 8.99 0.56
N VAL A 165 7.51 9.82 -0.32
CA VAL A 165 8.27 10.83 -1.06
C VAL A 165 9.00 11.79 -0.11
N TYR A 166 8.36 12.23 0.97
CA TYR A 166 9.03 13.07 1.95
C TYR A 166 10.21 12.36 2.61
N HIS A 167 9.98 11.18 3.20
CA HIS A 167 11.00 10.48 3.99
C HIS A 167 12.16 9.96 3.14
N VAL A 168 11.90 9.50 1.92
CA VAL A 168 12.89 8.86 1.05
C VAL A 168 13.56 9.86 0.11
N HIS A 169 12.84 10.85 -0.41
CA HIS A 169 13.35 11.73 -1.47
C HIS A 169 13.54 13.19 -1.06
N ILE A 170 12.92 13.68 0.03
CA ILE A 170 13.00 15.10 0.40
C ILE A 170 13.81 15.31 1.68
N LYS A 171 13.54 14.53 2.73
CA LYS A 171 14.06 14.74 4.08
C LYS A 171 15.58 14.83 4.15
N HIS A 172 16.29 14.12 3.27
CA HIS A 172 17.75 14.14 3.23
C HIS A 172 18.35 15.48 2.76
N PHE A 173 17.54 16.40 2.23
CA PHE A 173 17.95 17.76 1.89
C PHE A 173 17.78 18.75 3.04
N ASN A 174 17.05 18.38 4.09
CA ASN A 174 16.91 19.20 5.29
C ASN A 174 18.22 19.10 6.09
N LYS A 175 19.02 20.17 6.05
CA LYS A 175 20.22 20.33 6.87
C LYS A 175 19.87 20.92 8.22
#